data_AF-A0A822DXP7-F1
#
_entry.id   AF-A0A822DXP7-F1
#
_cell.length_a   1.000
_cell.length_b   1.000
_cell.length_c   1.000
_cell.angle_alpha   90.00
_cell.angle_beta   90.00
_cell.angle_gamma   90.00
#
_symmetry.space_group_name_H-M   'P 1'
#
loop_
_entity.id
_entity.type
_entity.pdbx_description
1 polymer ?
#
loop_
_entity_poly.entity_id
_entity_poly.type
_entity_poly.pdbx_seq_one_letter_code
_entity_poly.pdbx_strand_id
1 'polypeptide(L)' 'LPQYIAIFPYEAQQDDELSFPADAILEILHEAHTSGWFIARLGDQVGLIPSTYVQPIDTHSQ' A
#
# COMPACT_ATOMS: atom_id res chain seq x y z
N LEU A 1 -6.31 -4.76 9.93
CA LEU A 1 -5.65 -3.51 9.47
C LEU A 1 -6.52 -2.92 8.37
N PRO A 2 -6.53 -1.60 8.16
CA PRO A 2 -7.25 -1.03 7.02
C PRO A 2 -6.65 -1.58 5.72
N GLN A 3 -7.54 -1.99 4.81
CA GLN A 3 -7.16 -2.57 3.52
C GLN A 3 -7.33 -1.56 2.41
N TYR A 4 -6.34 -1.51 1.52
CA TYR A 4 -6.34 -0.65 0.36
C TYR A 4 -6.12 -1.49 -0.88
N ILE A 5 -6.69 -1.07 -2.01
CA ILE A 5 -6.45 -1.67 -3.32
C ILE A 5 -5.52 -0.78 -4.14
N ALA A 6 -4.51 -1.38 -4.76
CA ALA A 6 -3.61 -0.71 -5.69
C ALA A 6 -4.35 -0.32 -6.97
N ILE A 7 -4.39 0.98 -7.29
CA ILE A 7 -5.00 1.49 -8.52
C ILE A 7 -4.01 1.54 -9.69
N PHE A 8 -2.71 1.43 -9.40
CA PHE A 8 -1.61 1.31 -10.36
C PHE A 8 -0.57 0.32 -9.84
N PRO A 9 0.19 -0.36 -10.72
CA PRO A 9 1.33 -1.14 -10.27
C PRO A 9 2.45 -0.21 -9.78
N TYR A 10 3.27 -0.71 -8.86
CA TYR A 10 4.44 -0.01 -8.36
C TYR A 10 5.63 -0.96 -8.28
N GLU A 11 6.77 -0.49 -8.77
CA GLU A 11 8.06 -1.16 -8.67
C GLU A 11 8.92 -0.36 -7.69
N ALA A 12 9.38 -1.04 -6.64
CA ALA A 12 10.27 -0.47 -5.62
C ALA A 12 11.54 0.09 -6.27
N GLN A 13 11.86 1.32 -5.91
CA GLN A 13 13.03 2.05 -6.36
C GLN A 13 14.16 1.99 -5.33
N GLN A 14 13.83 1.76 -4.06
CA GLN A 14 14.77 1.60 -2.95
C GLN A 14 14.51 0.29 -2.18
N ASP A 15 15.49 -0.17 -1.41
CA ASP A 15 15.44 -1.47 -0.71
C ASP A 15 14.39 -1.53 0.42
N ASP A 16 13.92 -0.38 0.92
CA ASP A 16 12.89 -0.28 1.95
C ASP A 16 11.47 -0.11 1.38
N GLU A 17 11.34 -0.02 0.06
CA GLU A 17 10.07 0.08 -0.65
C GLU A 17 9.51 -1.31 -1.03
N LEU A 18 8.19 -1.39 -1.19
CA LEU A 18 7.48 -2.62 -1.51
C LEU A 18 6.88 -2.55 -2.92
N SER A 19 7.30 -3.46 -3.80
CA SER A 19 6.68 -3.65 -5.12
C SER A 19 5.33 -4.35 -5.02
N PHE A 20 4.37 -3.95 -5.86
CA PHE A 20 3.05 -4.59 -5.97
C PHE A 20 2.42 -4.39 -7.35
N PRO A 21 1.63 -5.36 -7.85
CA PRO A 21 0.85 -5.18 -9.08
C PRO A 21 -0.39 -4.29 -8.85
N ALA A 22 -1.01 -3.82 -9.94
CA ALA A 22 -2.35 -3.24 -9.87
C ALA A 22 -3.35 -4.26 -9.30
N ASP A 23 -4.41 -3.76 -8.68
CA ASP A 23 -5.46 -4.54 -8.00
C ASP A 23 -4.97 -5.37 -6.79
N ALA A 24 -3.70 -5.22 -6.37
CA ALA A 24 -3.19 -5.84 -5.16
C ALA A 24 -3.92 -5.28 -3.92
N ILE A 25 -4.25 -6.19 -2.98
CA ILE A 25 -4.80 -5.81 -1.67
C ILE A 25 -3.66 -5.68 -0.67
N LEU A 26 -3.48 -4.47 -0.15
CA LEU A 26 -2.40 -4.10 0.76
C LEU A 26 -2.98 -3.81 2.14
N GLU A 27 -2.34 -4.36 3.17
CA GLU A 27 -2.66 -4.02 4.56
C GLU A 27 -1.82 -2.81 4.98
N ILE A 28 -2.46 -1.68 5.29
CA ILE A 28 -1.74 -0.50 5.75
C ILE A 28 -1.47 -0.63 7.25
N LEU A 29 -0.18 -0.65 7.63
CA LEU A 29 0.25 -0.76 9.02
C LEU A 29 0.19 0.59 9.72
N HIS A 30 0.74 1.63 9.09
CA HIS A 30 0.70 3.02 9.54
C HIS A 30 1.20 3.97 8.44
N GLU A 31 0.94 5.26 8.60
CA GLU A 31 1.59 6.31 7.80
C GLU A 31 3.07 6.42 8.16
N ALA A 32 3.93 6.52 7.15
CA ALA A 32 5.37 6.72 7.38
C ALA A 32 5.67 8.16 7.83
N HIS A 33 6.86 8.38 8.38
CA HIS A 33 7.33 9.73 8.70
C HIS A 33 7.48 10.62 7.45
N THR A 34 7.75 10.00 6.30
CA THR A 34 7.80 10.66 5.02
C THR A 34 6.38 10.90 4.52
N SER A 35 5.99 12.16 4.39
CA SER A 35 4.67 12.54 3.89
C SER A 35 4.38 11.91 2.52
N GLY A 36 3.18 11.35 2.36
CA GLY A 36 2.76 10.68 1.12
C GLY A 36 3.14 9.21 1.02
N TRP A 37 3.70 8.62 2.08
CA TRP A 37 4.08 7.21 2.11
C TRP A 37 3.39 6.46 3.23
N PHE A 38 3.03 5.22 2.95
CA PHE A 38 2.53 4.26 3.93
C PHE A 38 3.54 3.14 4.13
N ILE A 39 3.58 2.59 5.35
CA ILE A 39 4.16 1.28 5.59
C ILE A 39 3.05 0.26 5.40
N ALA A 40 3.21 -0.63 4.41
CA ALA A 40 2.20 -1.60 4.04
C ALA A 40 2.77 -3.03 4.02
N ARG A 41 1.87 -4.00 4.07
CA ARG A 41 2.18 -5.43 3.94
C ARG A 41 1.47 -6.03 2.73
N LEU A 42 2.20 -6.87 1.99
CA LEU A 42 1.69 -7.76 0.95
C LEU A 42 2.22 -9.18 1.18
N GLY A 43 1.36 -10.07 1.68
CA GLY A 43 1.79 -11.39 2.15
C GLY A 43 2.78 -11.27 3.30
N ASP A 44 3.98 -11.85 3.15
CA ASP A 44 5.04 -11.80 4.17
C ASP A 44 5.99 -10.59 4.02
N GLN A 45 5.80 -9.78 2.98
CA GLN A 45 6.67 -8.63 2.70
C GLN A 45 6.09 -7.34 3.28
N VAL A 46 6.96 -6.51 3.84
CA VAL A 46 6.61 -5.20 4.43
C VAL A 46 7.56 -4.16 3.87
N GLY A 47 7.03 -3.01 3.47
CA GLY A 47 7.85 -1.89 3.00
C GLY A 47 7.02 -0.63 2.77
N LEU A 48 7.72 0.41 2.32
CA LEU A 48 7.16 1.70 1.94
C LEU A 48 6.41 1.59 0.61
N ILE A 49 5.22 2.20 0.56
CA ILE A 49 4.44 2.38 -0.66
C ILE A 49 3.97 3.84 -0.79
N PRO A 50 3.86 4.38 -2.01
CA PRO A 50 3.27 5.70 -2.22
C PRO A 50 1.75 5.65 -1.97
N SER A 51 1.25 6.51 -1.08
CA SER A 51 -0.17 6.53 -0.71
C SER A 51 -1.08 6.89 -1.88
N THR A 52 -0.56 7.58 -2.89
CA THR A 52 -1.30 7.98 -4.10
C THR A 52 -1.54 6.84 -5.09
N TYR A 53 -0.93 5.67 -4.89
CA TYR A 53 -1.08 4.49 -5.76
C TYR A 53 -2.13 3.52 -5.24
N VAL A 54 -2.73 3.82 -4.10
CA VAL A 54 -3.69 2.95 -3.42
C VAL A 54 -4.92 3.74 -3.01
N GLN A 55 -6.07 3.06 -2.94
CA GLN A 55 -7.31 3.64 -2.44
C GLN A 55 -7.90 2.75 -1.34
N PRO A 56 -8.57 3.34 -0.32
CA PRO A 56 -9.21 2.54 0.73
C PRO A 56 -10.29 1.67 0.13
N ILE A 57 -10.39 0.42 0.59
CA ILE A 57 -11.49 -0.46 0.24
C ILE A 57 -12.63 -0.13 1.19
N ASP A 58 -13.61 0.62 0.70
CA ASP A 58 -14.81 0.92 1.46
C ASP A 58 -15.69 -0.34 1.53
N THR A 59 -15.71 -1.01 2.68
CA THR A 59 -16.59 -2.17 2.91
C THR A 59 -18.02 -1.78 3.33
N HIS A 60 -18.38 -0.50 3.29
CA HIS A 60 -19.75 -0.05 3.56
C HIS A 60 -20.55 0.13 2.26
N SER A 61 -20.87 -0.98 1.62
CA SER A 61 -22.08 -1.06 0.78
C SER A 61 -23.24 -1.54 1.65
N GLN A 62 -24.03 -0.61 2.19
CA GLN A 62 -25.38 -0.84 2.70
C GLN A 62 -26.32 0.10 1.95
#